data_AF-A0AAW9K218-F1
#
_entry.id   AF-A0AAW9K218-F1
#
_cell.length_a   1.000
_cell.length_b   1.000
_cell.length_c   1.000
_cell.angle_alpha   90.00
_cell.angle_beta   90.00
_cell.angle_gamma   90.00
#
_symmetry.space_group_name_H-M   'P 1'
#
loop_
_entity.id
_entity.type
_entity.pdbx_description
1 polymer ?
#
loop_
_entity_poly.entity_id
_entity_poly.type
_entity_poly.pdbx_seq_one_letter_code
_entity_poly.pdbx_strand_id
1 'polypeptide(L)'
;MSANEQDNIEVVKEKVRELLNEKGYIVDGSFEGDFTTWVGVCARPRNRPTYLDANDSEEAAEQDKYSINGFKQDFSELFEWEIKGNELKEF
;
A
#
# COMPACT_ATOMS: atom_id res chain seq x y z
N MET A 1 -4.84 -19.27 12.51
CA MET A 1 -4.59 -19.39 11.07
C MET A 1 -3.80 -20.65 10.83
N SER A 2 -4.18 -21.45 9.84
CA SER A 2 -3.41 -22.59 9.36
C SER A 2 -2.24 -22.11 8.48
N ALA A 3 -1.20 -22.92 8.30
CA ALA A 3 -0.08 -22.58 7.43
C ALA A 3 -0.54 -22.22 5.99
N ASN A 4 -1.53 -22.95 5.47
CA ASN A 4 -2.11 -22.68 4.15
C ASN A 4 -2.82 -21.33 4.04
N GLU A 5 -3.44 -20.83 5.12
CA GLU A 5 -4.09 -19.50 5.12
C GLU A 5 -3.04 -18.39 5.10
N GLN A 6 -1.96 -18.54 5.86
CA GLN A 6 -0.88 -17.55 5.89
C GLN A 6 -0.17 -17.47 4.53
N ASP A 7 0.07 -18.61 3.89
CA ASP A 7 0.68 -18.68 2.57
C ASP A 7 -0.21 -17.99 1.52
N ASN A 8 -1.54 -18.20 1.58
CA ASN A 8 -2.47 -17.52 0.67
C ASN A 8 -2.49 -15.99 0.88
N ILE A 9 -2.46 -15.52 2.12
CA ILE A 9 -2.42 -14.09 2.44
C ILE A 9 -1.20 -13.42 1.82
N GLU A 10 -0.01 -14.02 1.96
CA GLU A 10 1.21 -13.44 1.41
C GLU A 10 1.21 -13.43 -0.13
N VAL A 11 0.69 -14.48 -0.77
CA VAL A 11 0.50 -14.51 -2.24
C VAL A 11 -0.40 -13.37 -2.71
N VAL A 12 -1.52 -13.11 -2.02
CA VAL A 12 -2.42 -12.01 -2.35
C VAL A 12 -1.70 -10.66 -2.19
N LYS A 13 -0.97 -10.44 -1.09
CA LYS A 13 -0.23 -9.20 -0.86
C LYS A 13 0.86 -8.95 -1.90
N GLU A 14 1.58 -10.00 -2.31
CA GLU A 14 2.60 -9.90 -3.36
C GLU A 14 1.98 -9.45 -4.69
N LYS A 15 0.87 -10.07 -5.11
CA LYS A 15 0.15 -9.64 -6.32
C LYS A 15 -0.33 -8.18 -6.25
N VAL A 16 -0.85 -7.75 -5.11
CA VAL A 16 -1.25 -6.34 -4.92
C VAL A 16 -0.03 -5.41 -5.07
N ARG A 17 1.12 -5.77 -4.49
CA ARG A 17 2.35 -4.98 -4.64
C ARG A 17 2.82 -4.91 -6.09
N GLU A 18 2.72 -6.01 -6.84
CA GLU A 18 3.05 -6.04 -8.28
C GLU A 18 2.13 -5.10 -9.07
N LEU A 19 0.80 -5.20 -8.89
CA LEU A 19 -0.17 -4.33 -9.55
C LEU A 19 0.04 -2.84 -9.22
N LEU A 20 0.29 -2.52 -7.94
CA LEU A 20 0.59 -1.14 -7.53
C LEU A 20 1.90 -0.65 -8.16
N ASN A 21 2.93 -1.49 -8.19
CA ASN A 21 4.21 -1.13 -8.80
C ASN A 21 4.06 -0.84 -10.30
N GLU A 22 3.26 -1.63 -11.03
CA GLU A 22 2.94 -1.37 -12.45
C GLU A 22 2.22 -0.03 -12.65
N LYS A 23 1.39 0.37 -11.67
CA LYS A 23 0.73 1.69 -11.65
C LYS A 23 1.62 2.84 -11.18
N GLY A 24 2.85 2.57 -10.73
CA GLY A 24 3.76 3.58 -10.18
C GLY A 24 3.50 3.94 -8.71
N TYR A 25 2.77 3.10 -7.99
CA TYR A 25 2.48 3.25 -6.56
C TYR A 25 3.31 2.26 -5.72
N ILE A 26 3.49 2.61 -4.45
CA ILE A 26 4.05 1.71 -3.44
C ILE A 26 3.16 1.72 -2.20
N VAL A 27 3.10 0.58 -1.51
CA VAL A 27 2.29 0.43 -0.29
C VAL A 27 2.75 1.44 0.77
N ASP A 28 1.80 2.15 1.36
CA ASP A 28 2.00 3.19 2.38
C ASP A 28 1.08 2.95 3.58
N GLY A 29 0.99 1.71 4.03
CA GLY A 29 0.12 1.33 5.14
C GLY A 29 0.00 -0.18 5.33
N SER A 30 -0.92 -0.56 6.21
CA SER A 30 -1.26 -1.96 6.45
C SER A 30 -2.28 -2.46 5.44
N PHE A 31 -2.17 -3.73 5.07
CA PHE A 31 -3.19 -4.40 4.31
C PHE A 31 -4.43 -4.64 5.16
N GLU A 32 -5.60 -4.42 4.57
CA GLU A 32 -6.91 -4.68 5.13
C GLU A 32 -7.63 -5.71 4.26
N GLY A 33 -8.58 -6.44 4.84
CA GLY A 33 -9.34 -7.47 4.13
C GLY A 33 -9.34 -8.83 4.80
N ASP A 34 -10.15 -9.74 4.24
CA ASP A 34 -10.20 -11.15 4.63
C ASP A 34 -9.28 -12.03 3.76
N PHE A 35 -8.64 -11.45 2.73
CA PHE A 35 -7.73 -12.11 1.79
C PHE A 35 -8.34 -13.33 1.08
N THR A 36 -9.67 -13.41 1.07
CA THR A 36 -10.45 -14.49 0.45
C THR A 36 -11.49 -13.94 -0.51
N THR A 37 -12.16 -12.85 -0.12
CA THR A 37 -13.19 -12.17 -0.92
C THR A 37 -12.76 -10.76 -1.30
N TRP A 38 -11.92 -10.11 -0.50
CA TRP A 38 -11.38 -8.79 -0.82
C TRP A 38 -10.06 -8.49 -0.10
N VAL A 39 -9.32 -7.52 -0.64
CA VAL A 39 -8.12 -6.94 -0.04
C VAL A 39 -8.05 -5.46 -0.38
N GLY A 40 -7.64 -4.65 0.58
CA GLY A 40 -7.40 -3.22 0.41
C GLY A 40 -6.07 -2.78 1.03
N VAL A 41 -5.50 -1.70 0.52
CA VAL A 41 -4.30 -1.09 1.09
C VAL A 41 -4.17 0.36 0.67
N CYS A 42 -3.69 1.21 1.59
CA CYS A 42 -3.26 2.56 1.23
C CYS A 42 -1.92 2.48 0.49
N ALA A 43 -1.82 3.21 -0.63
CA ALA A 43 -0.60 3.30 -1.41
C ALA A 43 -0.38 4.72 -1.91
N ARG A 44 0.88 5.13 -2.02
CA ARG A 44 1.27 6.46 -2.50
C ARG A 44 2.04 6.36 -3.82
N PRO A 45 2.08 7.44 -4.63
CA PRO A 45 2.98 7.49 -5.77
C PRO A 45 4.44 7.28 -5.34
N ARG A 46 5.19 6.47 -6.09
CA ARG A 46 6.59 6.12 -5.76
C ARG A 46 7.50 7.34 -5.59
N ASN A 47 7.20 8.44 -6.26
CA ASN A 47 7.97 9.69 -6.23
C ASN A 47 7.49 10.70 -5.18
N ARG A 48 6.59 10.30 -4.27
CA ARG A 48 6.12 11.12 -3.14
C ARG A 48 6.56 10.49 -1.83
N PRO A 49 6.88 11.28 -0.79
CA PRO A 49 7.25 10.73 0.52
C PRO A 49 6.07 10.05 1.21
N THR A 50 6.34 9.15 2.16
CA THR A 50 5.30 8.59 3.04
C THR A 50 4.72 9.68 3.93
N TYR A 51 3.46 9.54 4.33
CA TYR A 51 2.90 10.34 5.43
C TYR A 51 3.31 9.80 6.80
N LEU A 52 3.71 8.53 6.87
CA LEU A 52 4.11 7.86 8.10
C LEU A 52 5.37 8.48 8.72
N ASP A 53 5.73 8.02 9.90
CA ASP A 53 6.98 8.44 10.53
C ASP A 53 8.16 8.05 9.63
N ALA A 54 9.02 9.03 9.36
CA ALA A 54 10.22 8.81 8.58
C ALA A 54 11.14 7.83 9.30
N ASN A 55 11.70 6.87 8.57
CA ASN A 55 12.62 5.90 9.13
C ASN A 55 14.02 6.49 9.34
N ASP A 56 14.36 7.54 8.58
CA ASP A 56 15.65 8.20 8.60
C ASP A 56 15.56 9.71 8.27
N SER A 57 16.70 10.38 8.34
CA SER A 57 16.81 11.82 8.07
C SER A 57 16.60 12.19 6.60
N GLU A 58 16.81 11.26 5.67
CA GLU A 58 16.61 11.52 4.23
C GLU A 58 15.12 11.54 3.92
N GLU A 59 14.37 10.55 4.42
CA GLU A 59 12.92 10.49 4.31
C GLU A 59 12.24 11.67 5.01
N ALA A 60 12.75 12.09 6.17
CA ALA A 60 12.28 13.30 6.85
C ALA A 60 12.51 14.57 6.00
N ALA A 61 13.69 14.70 5.39
CA ALA A 61 14.00 15.83 4.53
C ALA A 61 13.12 15.85 3.27
N GLU A 62 12.78 14.69 2.70
CA GLU A 62 11.81 14.59 1.61
C GLU A 62 10.41 15.00 2.06
N GLN A 63 9.92 14.53 3.22
CA GLN A 63 8.63 14.95 3.78
C GLN A 63 8.55 16.48 3.96
N ASP A 64 9.61 17.09 4.46
CA ASP A 64 9.68 18.54 4.66
C ASP A 64 9.61 19.34 3.34
N LYS A 65 10.23 18.84 2.26
CA LYS A 65 10.18 19.49 0.93
C LYS A 65 8.75 19.62 0.40
N TYR A 66 7.89 18.66 0.73
CA TYR A 66 6.49 18.64 0.30
C TYR A 66 5.53 19.23 1.34
N SER A 67 6.02 19.59 2.52
CA SER A 67 5.17 20.08 3.61
C SER A 67 4.55 21.45 3.30
N ILE A 68 3.30 21.63 3.70
CA ILE A 68 2.54 22.88 3.52
C ILE A 68 2.25 23.44 4.90
N ASN A 69 2.70 24.67 5.18
CA ASN A 69 2.53 25.35 6.46
C ASN A 69 3.05 24.54 7.68
N GLY A 70 4.12 23.75 7.48
CA GLY A 70 4.70 22.90 8.53
C GLY A 70 3.96 21.59 8.76
N PHE A 71 2.98 21.23 7.92
CA PHE A 71 2.28 19.95 7.97
C PHE A 71 2.75 19.03 6.84
N LYS A 72 3.08 17.78 7.21
CA LYS A 72 3.29 16.70 6.25
C LYS A 72 2.03 16.50 5.40
N GLN A 73 2.23 16.09 4.15
CA GLN A 73 1.13 15.85 3.22
C GLN A 73 0.90 14.34 3.07
N ASP A 74 -0.36 13.95 3.09
CA ASP A 74 -0.76 12.58 2.77
C ASP A 74 -1.01 12.45 1.27
N PHE A 75 -0.17 11.66 0.61
CA PHE A 75 -0.28 11.35 -0.83
C PHE A 75 -0.88 9.97 -1.06
N SER A 76 -1.34 9.30 -0.01
CA SER A 76 -1.87 7.96 -0.10
C SER A 76 -3.29 7.97 -0.66
N GLU A 77 -3.56 6.98 -1.49
CA GLU A 77 -4.90 6.66 -1.98
C GLU A 77 -5.24 5.24 -1.51
N LEU A 78 -6.52 5.01 -1.22
CA LEU A 78 -7.01 3.68 -0.90
C LEU A 78 -7.22 2.90 -2.21
N PHE A 79 -6.59 1.74 -2.31
CA PHE A 79 -6.83 0.79 -3.39
C PHE A 79 -7.49 -0.45 -2.83
N GLU A 80 -8.55 -0.91 -3.49
CA GLU A 80 -9.31 -2.08 -3.09
C GLU A 80 -9.50 -3.02 -4.29
N TRP A 81 -9.45 -4.32 -4.01
CA TRP A 81 -9.70 -5.36 -4.99
C TRP A 81 -10.63 -6.43 -4.43
N GLU A 82 -11.55 -6.87 -5.28
CA GLU A 82 -12.30 -8.09 -5.10
C GLU A 82 -11.42 -9.30 -5.51
N ILE A 83 -11.44 -10.35 -4.70
CA ILE A 83 -10.73 -11.59 -4.96
C ILE A 83 -11.71 -12.58 -5.58
N LYS A 84 -11.54 -12.88 -6.87
CA LYS A 84 -12.34 -13.88 -7.60
C LYS A 84 -11.46 -15.05 -8.01
N GLY A 85 -11.46 -16.11 -7.18
CA GLY A 85 -10.58 -17.26 -7.39
C GLY A 85 -9.13 -16.86 -7.18
N ASN A 86 -8.34 -16.80 -8.27
CA ASN A 86 -6.92 -16.42 -8.23
C ASN A 86 -6.65 -15.04 -8.85
N GLU A 87 -7.69 -14.29 -9.21
CA GLU A 87 -7.63 -12.96 -9.83
C GLU A 87 -8.02 -11.85 -8.84
N LEU A 88 -7.34 -10.71 -8.96
CA LEU A 88 -7.69 -9.45 -8.30
C LEU A 88 -8.41 -8.54 -9.29
N LYS A 89 -9.61 -8.06 -8.93
CA LYS A 89 -10.39 -7.12 -9.73
C LYS A 89 -10.62 -5.84 -8.97
N GLU A 90 -10.27 -4.73 -9.57
CA GLU A 90 -10.46 -3.40 -8.97
C GLU A 90 -11.95 -3.12 -8.78
N PHE A 91 -12.28 -2.50 -7.65
CA PHE A 91 -13.62 -1.97 -7.38
C PHE A 91 -13.91 -0.70 -8.20
#